data_AF-A0A2D8LJK3-F1
#
_entry.id   AF-A0A2D8LJK3-F1
#
_cell.length_a   1.000
_cell.length_b   1.000
_cell.length_c   1.000
_cell.angle_alpha   90.00
_cell.angle_beta   90.00
_cell.angle_gamma   90.00
#
_symmetry.space_group_name_H-M   'P 1'
#
loop_
_entity.id
_entity.type
_entity.pdbx_description
1 polymer ?
#
loop_
_entity_poly.entity_id
_entity_poly.type
_entity_poly.pdbx_seq_one_letter_code
_entity_poly.pdbx_strand_id
1 'polypeptide(L)'
;MEHRYLILFVISLLVYSEIGFCQVGIGTVTPSPSSALDISATADGGISYKGMLLPRVPTIANRNTITPNTTTDRGLLIFYGASNCLQIWNGTAWENIHCLNEITFGGFAQNFDLNTTWGYTSDVAFFDNGIDGFFGITDASNSIFSNLTTLTNNFLGIRDLDDEGNGTTGLATITFNSIDVSSALGGTSVAFDWEYFRLDTGDNAYYQFVIDGIPQTQVQFINPTTGDQSDDGSVVVLIPGGTTTVQLILQFEQNGQDDVFGFDNFRIFEN
;
A
#
# COMPACT_ATOMS: atom_id res chain seq x y z
N MET A 1 3.90 -0.59 80.06
CA MET A 1 3.47 0.29 78.93
C MET A 1 4.05 -0.24 77.61
N GLU A 2 5.31 -0.69 77.61
CA GLU A 2 6.04 -1.35 76.51
C GLU A 2 5.27 -2.39 75.67
N HIS A 3 4.61 -3.38 76.29
CA HIS A 3 3.96 -4.47 75.54
C HIS A 3 2.72 -4.06 74.74
N ARG A 4 2.06 -2.96 75.11
CA ARG A 4 0.88 -2.46 74.39
C ARG A 4 1.26 -1.82 73.05
N TYR A 5 2.39 -1.12 72.98
CA TYR A 5 2.89 -0.52 71.75
C TYR A 5 3.44 -1.55 70.78
N LEU A 6 4.08 -2.61 71.30
CA LEU A 6 4.55 -3.74 70.48
C LEU A 6 3.38 -4.49 69.82
N ILE A 7 2.30 -4.74 70.56
CA ILE A 7 1.09 -5.40 70.01
C ILE A 7 0.43 -4.52 68.95
N LEU A 8 0.31 -3.21 69.17
CA LEU A 8 -0.24 -2.28 68.17
C LEU A 8 0.63 -2.18 66.91
N PHE A 9 1.96 -2.21 67.05
CA PHE A 9 2.89 -2.23 65.93
C PHE A 9 2.79 -3.52 65.11
N VAL A 10 2.69 -4.68 65.77
CA VAL A 10 2.51 -5.98 65.10
C VAL A 10 1.14 -6.07 64.41
N ILE A 11 0.07 -5.58 65.03
CA ILE A 11 -1.25 -5.52 64.39
C ILE A 11 -1.23 -4.58 63.17
N SER A 12 -0.57 -3.42 63.26
CA SER A 12 -0.38 -2.49 62.13
C SER A 12 0.34 -3.15 60.94
N LEU A 13 1.40 -3.92 61.22
CA LEU A 13 2.16 -4.67 60.21
C LEU A 13 1.35 -5.80 59.56
N LEU A 14 0.51 -6.50 60.33
CA LEU A 14 -0.35 -7.57 59.82
C LEU A 14 -1.49 -7.03 58.95
N VAL A 15 -2.09 -5.90 59.32
CA VAL A 15 -3.16 -5.25 58.53
C VAL A 15 -2.62 -4.62 57.23
N TYR A 16 -1.33 -4.27 57.17
CA TYR A 16 -0.68 -3.77 55.95
C TYR A 16 -0.48 -4.86 54.87
N SER A 17 -0.49 -6.14 55.24
CA SER A 17 -0.25 -7.25 54.31
C SER A 17 -1.47 -7.67 53.47
N GLU A 18 -2.67 -7.20 53.83
CA GLU A 18 -3.95 -7.62 53.23
C GLU A 18 -4.47 -6.65 52.15
N ILE A 19 -3.69 -5.63 51.75
CA ILE A 19 -4.12 -4.60 50.76
C ILE A 19 -3.38 -4.67 49.42
N GLY A 20 -2.51 -5.67 49.22
CA GLY A 20 -1.82 -5.87 47.95
C GLY A 20 -2.70 -6.64 46.96
N PHE A 21 -3.53 -5.96 46.17
CA PHE A 21 -4.10 -6.58 44.98
C PHE A 21 -2.95 -7.03 44.06
N CYS A 22 -2.88 -8.33 43.74
CA CYS A 22 -1.92 -8.87 42.77
C CYS A 22 -2.34 -8.54 41.32
N GLN A 23 -2.54 -7.26 41.02
CA GLN A 23 -2.68 -6.78 39.65
C GLN A 23 -1.29 -6.55 39.06
N VAL A 24 -1.02 -7.14 37.90
CA VAL A 24 0.27 -6.96 37.21
C VAL A 24 0.17 -5.74 36.32
N GLY A 25 0.82 -4.64 36.72
CA GLY A 25 1.04 -3.48 35.86
C GLY A 25 2.36 -3.58 35.12
N ILE A 26 2.36 -3.43 33.81
CA ILE A 26 3.58 -3.22 33.01
C ILE A 26 3.49 -1.82 32.40
N GLY A 27 4.48 -0.97 32.72
CA GLY A 27 4.47 0.42 32.26
C GLY A 27 3.46 1.32 32.96
N THR A 28 2.77 0.86 34.00
CA THR A 28 1.84 1.65 34.82
C THR A 28 2.01 1.32 36.31
N VAL A 29 1.88 2.34 37.17
CA VAL A 29 1.82 2.19 38.64
C VAL A 29 0.39 2.22 39.19
N THR A 30 -0.58 2.50 38.32
CA THR A 30 -2.02 2.51 38.63
C THR A 30 -2.77 1.59 37.67
N PRO A 31 -2.59 0.26 37.75
CA PRO A 31 -3.36 -0.68 36.93
C PRO A 31 -4.86 -0.51 37.18
N SER A 32 -5.67 -0.74 36.15
CA SER A 32 -7.11 -0.80 36.28
C SER A 32 -7.52 -1.86 37.32
N PRO A 33 -8.37 -1.52 38.32
CA PRO A 33 -8.84 -2.48 39.33
C PRO A 33 -9.61 -3.68 38.77
N SER A 34 -10.05 -3.61 37.51
CA SER A 34 -10.74 -4.70 36.80
C SER A 34 -9.81 -5.56 35.94
N SER A 35 -8.51 -5.30 35.94
CA SER A 35 -7.53 -6.01 35.12
C SER A 35 -6.68 -6.97 35.96
N ALA A 36 -6.47 -8.18 35.44
CA ALA A 36 -5.44 -9.07 35.98
C ALA A 36 -4.02 -8.68 35.50
N LEU A 37 -3.95 -8.11 34.29
CA LEU A 37 -2.75 -7.57 33.66
C LEU A 37 -3.14 -6.26 32.95
N ASP A 38 -2.45 -5.17 33.27
CA ASP A 38 -2.59 -3.87 32.60
C ASP A 38 -1.25 -3.48 31.98
N ILE A 39 -1.26 -3.21 30.67
CA ILE A 39 -0.06 -2.81 29.93
C ILE A 39 -0.28 -1.40 29.39
N SER A 40 0.46 -0.45 29.93
CA SER A 40 0.52 0.90 29.38
C SER A 40 1.68 1.03 28.41
N ALA A 41 1.43 1.68 27.27
CA ALA A 41 2.48 2.01 26.30
C ALA A 41 3.48 3.03 26.85
N THR A 42 3.13 3.80 27.88
CA THR A 42 3.97 4.85 28.49
C THR A 42 3.93 4.76 30.02
N ALA A 43 5.10 4.92 30.65
CA ALA A 43 5.24 5.05 32.10
C ALA A 43 5.58 6.50 32.55
N ASP A 44 5.83 7.39 31.60
CA ASP A 44 6.32 8.75 31.81
C ASP A 44 5.27 9.84 31.49
N GLY A 45 4.00 9.45 31.33
CA GLY A 45 2.92 10.38 31.04
C GLY A 45 2.83 10.78 29.56
N GLY A 46 3.33 9.93 28.65
CA GLY A 46 3.14 10.07 27.20
C GLY A 46 4.34 10.63 26.44
N ILE A 47 5.55 10.60 27.01
CA ILE A 47 6.77 11.09 26.34
C ILE A 47 7.37 9.97 25.50
N SER A 48 7.39 8.73 26.01
CA SER A 48 7.86 7.55 25.29
C SER A 48 6.80 6.45 25.24
N TYR A 49 6.65 5.82 24.07
CA TYR A 49 5.68 4.76 23.81
C TYR A 49 6.36 3.43 23.45
N LYS A 50 5.81 2.31 23.94
CA LYS A 50 6.25 0.94 23.66
C LYS A 50 5.07 0.06 23.25
N GLY A 51 5.35 -1.02 22.54
CA GLY A 51 4.37 -2.04 22.15
C GLY A 51 4.55 -3.38 22.88
N MET A 52 3.67 -4.33 22.57
CA MET A 52 3.74 -5.71 23.05
C MET A 52 4.24 -6.64 21.93
N LEU A 53 5.32 -7.36 22.17
CA LEU A 53 5.78 -8.43 21.27
C LEU A 53 5.11 -9.75 21.66
N LEU A 54 4.19 -10.23 20.83
CA LEU A 54 3.55 -11.54 21.03
C LEU A 54 4.53 -12.70 20.75
N PRO A 55 4.31 -13.90 21.32
CA PRO A 55 5.10 -15.08 21.00
C PRO A 55 5.11 -15.36 19.50
N ARG A 56 6.29 -15.38 18.88
CA ARG A 56 6.46 -15.65 17.44
C ARG A 56 6.76 -17.12 17.20
N VAL A 57 6.01 -17.73 16.29
CA VAL A 57 6.10 -19.16 15.96
C VAL A 57 6.44 -19.27 14.47
N PRO A 58 7.68 -19.64 14.10
CA PRO A 58 8.15 -19.43 12.73
C PRO A 58 7.58 -20.43 11.72
N THR A 59 7.37 -21.69 12.09
CA THR A 59 6.93 -22.75 11.16
C THR A 59 5.73 -23.54 11.68
N ILE A 60 5.03 -24.24 10.78
CA ILE A 60 3.91 -25.13 11.17
C ILE A 60 4.38 -26.21 12.15
N ALA A 61 5.61 -26.72 11.99
CA ALA A 61 6.17 -27.72 12.87
C ALA A 61 6.32 -27.18 14.30
N ASN A 62 6.81 -25.94 14.45
CA ASN A 62 6.90 -25.28 15.76
C ASN A 62 5.52 -24.94 16.35
N ARG A 63 4.52 -24.61 15.52
CA ARG A 63 3.15 -24.38 16.01
C ARG A 63 2.53 -25.66 16.55
N ASN A 64 2.77 -26.78 15.89
CA ASN A 64 2.25 -28.07 16.30
C ASN A 64 2.86 -28.60 17.61
N THR A 65 4.02 -28.08 18.05
CA THR A 65 4.60 -28.41 19.36
C THR A 65 3.94 -27.67 20.53
N ILE A 66 3.09 -26.67 20.27
CA ILE A 66 2.39 -25.92 21.35
C ILE A 66 1.32 -26.79 22.02
N THR A 67 0.67 -27.67 21.26
CA THR A 67 -0.36 -28.62 21.74
C THR A 67 -1.37 -27.99 22.73
N PRO A 68 -2.08 -26.90 22.36
CA PRO A 68 -2.98 -26.21 23.27
C PRO A 68 -4.18 -27.09 23.65
N ASN A 69 -4.58 -27.03 24.92
CA ASN A 69 -5.78 -27.69 25.41
C ASN A 69 -7.04 -27.08 24.78
N THR A 70 -8.03 -27.91 24.46
CA THR A 70 -9.27 -27.48 23.79
C THR A 70 -10.17 -26.59 24.64
N THR A 71 -9.98 -26.57 25.96
CA THR A 71 -10.83 -25.86 26.92
C THR A 71 -10.10 -24.79 27.71
N THR A 72 -8.90 -25.08 28.23
CA THR A 72 -8.18 -24.15 29.12
C THR A 72 -7.39 -23.09 28.37
N ASP A 73 -6.99 -23.36 27.13
CA ASP A 73 -6.08 -22.49 26.38
C ASP A 73 -6.82 -21.67 25.30
N ARG A 74 -8.16 -21.68 25.33
CA ARG A 74 -8.97 -20.84 24.43
C ARG A 74 -8.60 -19.37 24.64
N GLY A 75 -8.25 -18.68 23.56
CA GLY A 75 -7.75 -17.31 23.61
C GLY A 75 -6.22 -17.20 23.60
N LEU A 76 -5.48 -18.31 23.52
CA LEU A 76 -4.02 -18.27 23.35
C LEU A 76 -3.66 -17.55 22.04
N LEU A 77 -2.85 -16.50 22.15
CA LEU A 77 -2.40 -15.67 21.02
C LEU A 77 -0.97 -16.00 20.61
N ILE A 78 -0.72 -16.10 19.30
CA ILE A 78 0.62 -16.20 18.72
C ILE A 78 0.71 -15.31 17.49
N PHE A 79 1.92 -14.91 17.14
CA PHE A 79 2.24 -14.46 15.80
C PHE A 79 2.86 -15.62 15.01
N TYR A 80 2.11 -16.15 14.04
CA TYR A 80 2.53 -17.27 13.22
C TYR A 80 3.29 -16.77 11.98
N GLY A 81 4.61 -16.98 11.98
CA GLY A 81 5.52 -16.39 11.00
C GLY A 81 5.40 -16.98 9.59
N ALA A 82 4.93 -18.21 9.42
CA ALA A 82 4.84 -18.79 8.07
C ALA A 82 3.74 -18.15 7.21
N SER A 83 2.71 -17.57 7.85
CA SER A 83 1.65 -16.84 7.15
C SER A 83 1.56 -15.37 7.60
N ASN A 84 2.53 -14.89 8.39
CA ASN A 84 2.54 -13.55 8.98
C ASN A 84 1.24 -13.15 9.70
N CYS A 85 0.58 -14.10 10.39
CA CYS A 85 -0.71 -13.84 11.03
C CYS A 85 -0.62 -13.81 12.56
N LEU A 86 -1.30 -12.83 13.15
CA LEU A 86 -1.82 -12.95 14.51
C LEU A 86 -2.90 -14.04 14.53
N GLN A 87 -2.65 -15.12 15.26
CA GLN A 87 -3.58 -16.24 15.42
C GLN A 87 -4.06 -16.36 16.86
N ILE A 88 -5.29 -16.85 17.02
CA ILE A 88 -5.92 -17.19 18.30
C ILE A 88 -6.36 -18.65 18.31
N TRP A 89 -6.15 -19.35 19.42
CA TRP A 89 -6.71 -20.69 19.60
C TRP A 89 -8.18 -20.60 20.01
N ASN A 90 -9.08 -21.15 19.20
CA ASN A 90 -10.52 -21.12 19.48
C ASN A 90 -11.02 -22.30 20.34
N GLY A 91 -10.15 -23.28 20.62
CA GLY A 91 -10.48 -24.55 21.31
C GLY A 91 -10.52 -25.78 20.41
N THR A 92 -10.49 -25.59 19.10
CA THR A 92 -10.55 -26.65 18.08
C THR A 92 -9.51 -26.47 16.98
N ALA A 93 -9.25 -25.21 16.59
CA ALA A 93 -8.30 -24.82 15.56
C ALA A 93 -7.67 -23.45 15.88
N TRP A 94 -6.57 -23.15 15.20
CA TRP A 94 -6.01 -21.80 15.15
C TRP A 94 -6.81 -20.96 14.15
N GLU A 95 -7.33 -19.82 14.60
CA GLU A 95 -8.02 -18.84 13.76
C GLU A 95 -7.12 -17.63 13.52
N ASN A 96 -7.17 -17.06 12.32
CA ASN A 96 -6.49 -15.80 12.02
C ASN A 96 -7.35 -14.64 12.54
N ILE A 97 -6.80 -13.80 13.43
CA ILE A 97 -7.43 -12.52 13.80
C ILE A 97 -7.09 -11.47 12.75
N HIS A 98 -5.81 -11.38 12.41
CA HIS A 98 -5.28 -10.44 11.45
C HIS A 98 -3.99 -11.00 10.88
N CYS A 99 -3.88 -11.01 9.56
CA CYS A 99 -2.62 -11.27 8.89
C CYS A 99 -2.00 -9.94 8.54
N LEU A 100 -0.70 -9.80 8.80
CA LEU A 100 0.02 -8.71 8.16
C LEU A 100 -0.15 -8.95 6.67
N ASN A 101 -0.82 -8.00 6.04
CA ASN A 101 -0.53 -7.70 4.66
C ASN A 101 0.86 -7.09 4.71
N GLU A 102 1.88 -7.94 4.79
CA GLU A 102 3.07 -7.58 4.05
C GLU A 102 2.53 -7.30 2.63
N ILE A 103 2.81 -6.12 2.08
CA ILE A 103 2.65 -5.93 0.64
C ILE A 103 3.69 -6.84 -0.01
N THR A 104 3.40 -8.13 -0.01
CA THR A 104 4.08 -9.22 -0.67
C THR A 104 3.02 -10.10 -1.32
N PHE A 105 2.04 -9.47 -1.96
CA PHE A 105 2.07 -9.59 -3.39
C PHE A 105 3.16 -8.61 -3.84
N GLY A 106 4.24 -9.12 -4.43
CA GLY A 106 5.21 -8.24 -5.10
C GLY A 106 4.47 -7.64 -6.29
N GLY A 107 3.68 -6.59 -6.05
CA GLY A 107 2.90 -5.92 -7.07
C GLY A 107 3.81 -5.61 -8.24
N PHE A 108 3.30 -5.86 -9.44
CA PHE A 108 3.97 -5.37 -10.63
C PHE A 108 3.79 -3.87 -10.63
N ALA A 109 4.89 -3.14 -10.47
CA ALA A 109 4.88 -1.70 -10.38
C ALA A 109 5.81 -1.11 -11.43
N GLN A 110 5.37 0.01 -11.99
CA GLN A 110 6.14 0.90 -12.84
C GLN A 110 5.82 2.33 -12.43
N ASN A 111 6.78 2.97 -11.79
CA ASN A 111 6.72 4.38 -11.41
C ASN A 111 7.93 5.15 -11.99
N PHE A 112 8.56 4.59 -13.03
CA PHE A 112 9.71 5.14 -13.76
C PHE A 112 10.96 5.52 -12.94
N ASP A 113 10.98 5.09 -11.67
CA ASP A 113 12.12 5.16 -10.77
C ASP A 113 12.99 3.88 -10.84
N LEU A 114 13.91 3.74 -9.88
CA LEU A 114 14.77 2.57 -9.75
C LEU A 114 14.01 1.34 -9.23
N ASN A 115 14.44 0.15 -9.67
CA ASN A 115 13.97 -1.16 -9.20
C ASN A 115 12.47 -1.47 -9.46
N THR A 116 11.92 -1.02 -10.59
CA THR A 116 10.57 -1.37 -11.03
C THR A 116 10.48 -2.82 -11.53
N THR A 117 9.31 -3.44 -11.36
CA THR A 117 9.07 -4.86 -11.67
C THR A 117 8.19 -5.06 -12.91
N TRP A 118 7.50 -4.01 -13.36
CA TRP A 118 6.62 -4.06 -14.52
C TRP A 118 7.26 -3.39 -15.74
N GLY A 119 7.80 -4.22 -16.64
CA GLY A 119 8.37 -3.73 -17.90
C GLY A 119 7.31 -3.24 -18.89
N TYR A 120 7.72 -2.40 -19.82
CA TYR A 120 6.88 -1.83 -20.87
C TYR A 120 7.67 -1.60 -22.17
N THR A 121 6.96 -1.36 -23.26
CA THR A 121 7.49 -0.92 -24.55
C THR A 121 6.70 0.26 -25.09
N SER A 122 7.35 1.13 -25.85
CA SER A 122 6.73 2.23 -26.58
C SER A 122 6.80 1.97 -28.09
N ASP A 123 5.74 2.29 -28.84
CA ASP A 123 5.74 2.24 -30.31
C ASP A 123 6.45 3.44 -30.94
N VAL A 124 6.43 4.59 -30.26
CA VAL A 124 7.19 5.81 -30.59
C VAL A 124 8.46 5.85 -29.74
N ALA A 125 9.60 6.14 -30.37
CA ALA A 125 10.86 6.31 -29.63
C ALA A 125 10.81 7.55 -28.75
N PHE A 126 11.37 7.48 -27.55
CA PHE A 126 11.49 8.65 -26.67
C PHE A 126 12.39 9.72 -27.30
N PHE A 127 12.00 10.98 -27.13
CA PHE A 127 12.70 12.14 -27.67
C PHE A 127 12.58 13.35 -26.74
N ASP A 128 13.54 14.26 -26.85
CA ASP A 128 13.56 15.56 -26.19
C ASP A 128 14.14 16.56 -27.19
N ASN A 129 13.26 17.41 -27.73
CA ASN A 129 13.62 18.47 -28.68
C ASN A 129 13.73 19.84 -27.98
N GLY A 130 13.82 19.86 -26.65
CA GLY A 130 13.91 21.07 -25.84
C GLY A 130 12.58 21.79 -25.76
N ILE A 131 12.42 22.87 -26.53
CA ILE A 131 11.25 23.77 -26.42
C ILE A 131 10.09 23.34 -27.32
N ASP A 132 10.29 22.47 -28.30
CA ASP A 132 9.20 21.97 -29.17
C ASP A 132 8.47 20.79 -28.51
N GLY A 133 8.94 19.55 -28.73
CA GLY A 133 8.32 18.36 -28.16
C GLY A 133 9.18 17.59 -27.15
N PHE A 134 8.50 16.82 -26.32
CA PHE A 134 9.07 15.88 -25.37
C PHE A 134 8.19 14.64 -25.26
N PHE A 135 8.82 13.47 -25.34
CA PHE A 135 8.18 12.21 -24.98
C PHE A 135 9.18 11.29 -24.31
N GLY A 136 8.98 10.97 -23.03
CA GLY A 136 9.85 10.06 -22.31
C GLY A 136 9.75 10.20 -20.81
N ILE A 137 10.76 9.68 -20.10
CA ILE A 137 10.82 9.74 -18.65
C ILE A 137 11.44 11.06 -18.22
N THR A 138 10.75 11.79 -17.34
CA THR A 138 11.15 13.11 -16.84
C THR A 138 10.76 13.26 -15.38
N ASP A 139 11.01 14.42 -14.80
CA ASP A 139 10.62 14.76 -13.44
C ASP A 139 10.26 16.25 -13.34
N ALA A 140 9.83 16.69 -12.15
CA ALA A 140 9.47 18.08 -11.89
C ALA A 140 10.66 19.07 -11.97
N SER A 141 11.91 18.60 -12.10
CA SER A 141 13.07 19.46 -12.34
C SER A 141 13.17 19.92 -13.80
N ASN A 142 12.50 19.22 -14.72
CA ASN A 142 12.30 19.70 -16.09
C ASN A 142 11.25 20.83 -16.08
N SER A 143 11.68 22.04 -16.44
CA SER A 143 10.80 23.23 -16.39
C SER A 143 9.54 23.10 -17.24
N ILE A 144 9.58 22.27 -18.28
CA ILE A 144 8.44 21.94 -19.15
C ILE A 144 7.29 21.35 -18.33
N PHE A 145 7.60 20.49 -17.35
CA PHE A 145 6.62 19.74 -16.56
C PHE A 145 6.45 20.32 -15.15
N SER A 146 6.94 21.54 -14.89
CA SER A 146 6.88 22.16 -13.56
C SER A 146 5.45 22.42 -13.06
N ASN A 147 4.47 22.35 -13.95
CA ASN A 147 3.05 22.44 -13.62
C ASN A 147 2.43 21.10 -13.19
N LEU A 148 3.09 19.97 -13.41
CA LEU A 148 2.66 18.65 -12.94
C LEU A 148 3.18 18.46 -11.51
N THR A 149 2.36 18.80 -10.51
CA THR A 149 2.77 18.91 -9.10
C THR A 149 2.39 17.73 -8.23
N THR A 150 1.49 16.87 -8.71
CA THR A 150 1.02 15.66 -8.01
C THR A 150 1.88 14.44 -8.35
N LEU A 151 2.54 14.45 -9.51
CA LEU A 151 3.50 13.43 -9.92
C LEU A 151 4.86 13.70 -9.26
N THR A 152 5.43 12.69 -8.60
CA THR A 152 6.66 12.85 -7.80
C THR A 152 7.78 11.98 -8.35
N ASN A 153 9.02 12.46 -8.29
CA ASN A 153 10.18 11.80 -8.89
C ASN A 153 10.01 11.62 -10.41
N ASN A 154 10.44 10.48 -10.95
CA ASN A 154 10.36 10.23 -12.37
C ASN A 154 8.94 9.83 -12.78
N PHE A 155 8.43 10.40 -13.86
CA PHE A 155 7.17 10.04 -14.47
C PHE A 155 7.29 10.02 -16.00
N LEU A 156 6.32 9.42 -16.68
CA LEU A 156 6.21 9.52 -18.14
C LEU A 156 5.62 10.90 -18.48
N GLY A 157 6.38 11.75 -19.16
CA GLY A 157 5.95 13.08 -19.61
C GLY A 157 5.74 13.14 -21.11
N ILE A 158 4.72 13.89 -21.53
CA ILE A 158 4.34 14.10 -22.93
C ILE A 158 4.08 15.59 -23.17
N ARG A 159 4.66 16.10 -24.27
CA ARG A 159 4.48 17.44 -24.82
C ARG A 159 4.76 17.42 -26.32
N ASP A 160 3.94 18.14 -27.07
CA ASP A 160 3.92 18.24 -28.53
C ASP A 160 4.34 16.93 -29.21
N LEU A 161 3.48 15.90 -29.12
CA LEU A 161 3.80 14.59 -29.66
C LEU A 161 3.84 14.59 -31.21
N ASP A 162 3.11 15.54 -31.83
CA ASP A 162 3.05 15.76 -33.27
C ASP A 162 4.14 16.74 -33.78
N ASP A 163 5.40 16.48 -33.41
CA ASP A 163 6.53 17.37 -33.74
C ASP A 163 7.16 17.04 -35.12
N GLU A 164 7.62 18.04 -35.88
CA GLU A 164 8.14 17.91 -37.24
C GLU A 164 9.56 17.29 -37.32
N GLY A 165 9.70 16.05 -36.87
CA GLY A 165 10.93 15.25 -37.06
C GLY A 165 11.04 13.97 -36.24
N ASN A 166 10.31 13.87 -35.13
CA ASN A 166 10.14 12.68 -34.27
C ASN A 166 8.63 12.52 -33.95
N GLY A 167 8.24 11.61 -33.05
CA GLY A 167 6.84 11.57 -32.58
C GLY A 167 5.83 10.95 -33.55
N THR A 168 4.58 11.40 -33.48
CA THR A 168 3.44 10.90 -34.27
C THR A 168 2.27 11.89 -34.30
N THR A 169 1.56 11.98 -35.43
CA THR A 169 0.32 12.75 -35.63
C THR A 169 -0.93 12.08 -35.02
N GLY A 170 -0.78 10.89 -34.42
CA GLY A 170 -1.88 10.10 -33.89
C GLY A 170 -1.56 9.55 -32.51
N LEU A 171 -2.22 8.44 -32.13
CA LEU A 171 -1.95 7.81 -30.83
C LEU A 171 -0.53 7.23 -30.77
N ALA A 172 0.25 7.64 -29.77
CA ALA A 172 1.36 6.84 -29.25
C ALA A 172 0.82 5.82 -28.23
N THR A 173 1.53 4.71 -28.10
CA THR A 173 1.13 3.56 -27.29
C THR A 173 2.27 3.11 -26.38
N ILE A 174 2.01 3.12 -25.07
CA ILE A 174 2.80 2.37 -24.08
C ILE A 174 2.10 1.04 -23.81
N THR A 175 2.77 -0.05 -24.15
CA THR A 175 2.30 -1.41 -23.86
C THR A 175 3.08 -1.97 -22.67
N PHE A 176 2.41 -2.17 -21.55
CA PHE A 176 3.00 -2.84 -20.41
C PHE A 176 3.09 -4.36 -20.66
N ASN A 177 4.02 -5.04 -20.02
CA ASN A 177 4.14 -6.49 -20.13
C ASN A 177 2.90 -7.18 -19.55
N SER A 178 2.47 -8.29 -20.15
CA SER A 178 1.42 -9.12 -19.57
C SER A 178 1.90 -9.74 -18.26
N ILE A 179 1.06 -9.65 -17.23
CA ILE A 179 1.33 -10.11 -15.87
C ILE A 179 0.47 -11.34 -15.56
N ASP A 180 1.08 -12.36 -14.96
CA ASP A 180 0.36 -13.51 -14.39
C ASP A 180 -0.23 -13.11 -13.03
N VAL A 181 -1.57 -13.14 -12.93
CA VAL A 181 -2.34 -12.84 -11.72
C VAL A 181 -3.15 -14.05 -11.23
N SER A 182 -2.86 -15.25 -11.76
CA SER A 182 -3.63 -16.47 -11.49
C SER A 182 -3.65 -16.90 -10.02
N SER A 183 -2.69 -16.43 -9.22
CA SER A 183 -2.62 -16.66 -7.78
C SER A 183 -3.55 -15.75 -6.96
N ALA A 184 -4.04 -14.64 -7.53
CA ALA A 184 -4.93 -13.69 -6.87
C ALA A 184 -6.39 -14.16 -6.97
N LEU A 185 -6.77 -15.09 -6.10
CA LEU A 185 -8.09 -15.75 -6.16
C LEU A 185 -9.26 -14.79 -5.90
N GLY A 186 -9.03 -13.71 -5.15
CA GLY A 186 -9.99 -12.63 -4.89
C GLY A 186 -10.13 -11.62 -6.04
N GLY A 187 -9.30 -11.75 -7.08
CA GLY A 187 -9.11 -10.74 -8.12
C GLY A 187 -8.01 -9.75 -7.78
N THR A 188 -7.74 -8.85 -8.72
CA THR A 188 -6.74 -7.80 -8.57
C THR A 188 -7.33 -6.44 -8.89
N SER A 189 -6.58 -5.39 -8.63
CA SER A 189 -6.82 -4.04 -9.10
C SER A 189 -5.62 -3.59 -9.93
N VAL A 190 -5.89 -2.90 -11.04
CA VAL A 190 -4.87 -2.12 -11.76
C VAL A 190 -5.11 -0.65 -11.51
N ALA A 191 -4.06 0.09 -11.16
CA ALA A 191 -4.13 1.52 -10.91
C ALA A 191 -2.94 2.29 -11.48
N PHE A 192 -3.14 3.57 -11.75
CA PHE A 192 -2.10 4.54 -12.10
C PHE A 192 -2.59 5.97 -11.84
N ASP A 193 -1.66 6.90 -11.72
CA ASP A 193 -1.92 8.32 -11.49
C ASP A 193 -1.65 9.11 -12.77
N TRP A 194 -2.36 10.22 -12.93
CA TRP A 194 -2.25 11.11 -14.08
C TRP A 194 -2.44 12.57 -13.66
N GLU A 195 -1.79 13.48 -14.40
CA GLU A 195 -1.97 14.91 -14.26
C GLU A 195 -1.76 15.57 -15.62
N TYR A 196 -2.53 16.61 -15.92
CA TYR A 196 -2.36 17.39 -17.13
C TYR A 196 -2.53 18.88 -16.91
N PHE A 197 -1.86 19.66 -17.75
CA PHE A 197 -1.85 21.11 -17.71
C PHE A 197 -2.11 21.68 -19.10
N ARG A 198 -3.15 22.51 -19.17
CA ARG A 198 -3.61 23.33 -20.30
C ARG A 198 -4.04 22.61 -21.58
N LEU A 199 -4.22 21.29 -21.55
CA LEU A 199 -4.71 20.53 -22.70
C LEU A 199 -5.95 21.14 -23.34
N ASP A 200 -6.03 21.03 -24.67
CA ASP A 200 -7.12 21.53 -25.48
C ASP A 200 -7.87 20.43 -26.24
N THR A 201 -8.88 20.81 -27.04
CA THR A 201 -9.71 19.84 -27.74
C THR A 201 -8.91 19.12 -28.83
N GLY A 202 -8.53 17.88 -28.55
CA GLY A 202 -7.69 17.08 -29.43
C GLY A 202 -6.67 16.26 -28.64
N ASP A 203 -6.30 16.76 -27.47
CA ASP A 203 -5.38 16.08 -26.56
C ASP A 203 -6.11 15.04 -25.71
N ASN A 204 -5.91 13.76 -26.03
CA ASN A 204 -6.68 12.69 -25.42
C ASN A 204 -5.79 11.59 -24.85
N ALA A 205 -6.26 10.95 -23.78
CA ALA A 205 -5.66 9.73 -23.25
C ALA A 205 -6.68 8.62 -23.02
N TYR A 206 -6.23 7.40 -23.29
CA TYR A 206 -7.01 6.19 -23.26
C TYR A 206 -6.25 5.08 -22.54
N TYR A 207 -6.97 4.16 -21.92
CA TYR A 207 -6.42 2.88 -21.51
C TYR A 207 -7.25 1.72 -22.06
N GLN A 208 -6.59 0.59 -22.27
CA GLN A 208 -7.23 -0.67 -22.63
C GLN A 208 -6.55 -1.80 -21.85
N PHE A 209 -7.35 -2.73 -21.34
CA PHE A 209 -6.83 -3.97 -20.77
C PHE A 209 -6.88 -5.10 -21.79
N VAL A 210 -5.91 -6.01 -21.72
CA VAL A 210 -6.02 -7.35 -22.32
C VAL A 210 -6.08 -8.35 -21.16
N ILE A 211 -7.22 -9.03 -21.03
CA ILE A 211 -7.47 -10.00 -19.95
C ILE A 211 -7.51 -11.39 -20.58
N ASP A 212 -6.65 -12.29 -20.13
CA ASP A 212 -6.54 -13.66 -20.67
C ASP A 212 -6.38 -13.69 -22.20
N GLY A 213 -5.59 -12.75 -22.72
CA GLY A 213 -5.34 -12.58 -24.16
C GLY A 213 -6.49 -11.93 -24.93
N ILE A 214 -7.57 -11.50 -24.26
CA ILE A 214 -8.73 -10.87 -24.88
C ILE A 214 -8.73 -9.36 -24.61
N PRO A 215 -8.58 -8.51 -25.65
CA PRO A 215 -8.70 -7.07 -25.51
C PRO A 215 -10.08 -6.66 -25.01
N GLN A 216 -10.10 -5.81 -24.00
CA GLN A 216 -11.30 -5.21 -23.43
C GLN A 216 -11.68 -3.92 -24.17
N THR A 217 -12.79 -3.31 -23.78
CA THR A 217 -13.19 -2.01 -24.36
C THR A 217 -12.16 -0.96 -23.97
N GLN A 218 -11.71 -0.17 -24.94
CA GLN A 218 -10.87 1.00 -24.69
C GLN A 218 -11.67 2.08 -23.96
N VAL A 219 -11.08 2.70 -22.96
CA VAL A 219 -11.71 3.74 -22.15
C VAL A 219 -10.93 5.04 -22.32
N GLN A 220 -11.61 6.09 -22.75
CA GLN A 220 -11.09 7.45 -22.74
C GLN A 220 -11.28 8.04 -21.34
N PHE A 221 -10.20 8.54 -20.75
CA PHE A 221 -10.23 9.10 -19.38
C PHE A 221 -9.71 10.54 -19.30
N ILE A 222 -8.92 10.99 -20.30
CA ILE A 222 -8.62 12.40 -20.52
C ILE A 222 -9.29 12.80 -21.84
N ASN A 223 -10.17 13.80 -21.75
CA ASN A 223 -10.96 14.34 -22.87
C ASN A 223 -11.33 15.82 -22.60
N PRO A 224 -10.36 16.74 -22.66
CA PRO A 224 -10.59 18.17 -22.54
C PRO A 224 -11.60 18.67 -23.57
N THR A 225 -12.74 19.17 -23.09
CA THR A 225 -13.85 19.64 -23.95
C THR A 225 -13.78 21.13 -24.28
N THR A 226 -12.82 21.85 -23.69
CA THR A 226 -12.51 23.27 -23.95
C THR A 226 -10.99 23.42 -23.91
N GLY A 227 -10.45 24.53 -24.44
CA GLY A 227 -9.02 24.82 -24.31
C GLY A 227 -8.58 25.13 -22.88
N ASP A 228 -7.27 25.02 -22.63
CA ASP A 228 -6.59 25.39 -21.40
C ASP A 228 -7.05 24.62 -20.13
N GLN A 229 -7.46 23.35 -20.26
CA GLN A 229 -7.89 22.57 -19.11
C GLN A 229 -6.71 21.95 -18.35
N SER A 230 -6.79 21.89 -17.03
CA SER A 230 -5.83 21.19 -16.17
C SER A 230 -6.59 20.38 -15.14
N ASP A 231 -6.17 19.16 -14.88
CA ASP A 231 -6.78 18.26 -13.90
C ASP A 231 -5.79 17.18 -13.48
N ASP A 232 -6.10 16.49 -12.40
CA ASP A 232 -5.31 15.38 -11.85
C ASP A 232 -6.21 14.26 -11.31
N GLY A 233 -5.66 13.06 -11.21
CA GLY A 233 -6.37 11.97 -10.57
C GLY A 233 -5.71 10.62 -10.68
N SER A 234 -6.50 9.60 -10.31
CA SER A 234 -6.08 8.20 -10.37
C SER A 234 -7.12 7.37 -11.10
N VAL A 235 -6.65 6.42 -11.90
CA VAL A 235 -7.46 5.32 -12.40
C VAL A 235 -7.28 4.13 -11.46
N VAL A 236 -8.38 3.47 -11.07
CA VAL A 236 -8.38 2.22 -10.31
C VAL A 236 -9.47 1.32 -10.89
N VAL A 237 -9.07 0.17 -11.44
CA VAL A 237 -9.98 -0.78 -12.10
C VAL A 237 -9.87 -2.15 -11.47
N LEU A 238 -11.02 -2.69 -11.04
CA LEU A 238 -11.13 -4.04 -10.51
C LEU A 238 -11.09 -5.08 -11.63
N ILE A 239 -10.18 -6.03 -11.48
CA ILE A 239 -10.07 -7.23 -12.30
C ILE A 239 -10.68 -8.41 -11.52
N PRO A 240 -11.71 -9.09 -12.05
CA PRO A 240 -12.37 -10.17 -11.36
C PRO A 240 -11.44 -11.34 -11.00
N GLY A 241 -11.72 -11.99 -9.86
CA GLY A 241 -11.08 -13.25 -9.49
C GLY A 241 -11.29 -14.34 -10.53
N GLY A 242 -10.30 -15.21 -10.68
CA GLY A 242 -10.25 -16.24 -11.72
C GLY A 242 -9.57 -15.82 -13.03
N THR A 243 -9.11 -14.57 -13.12
CA THR A 243 -8.26 -14.08 -14.22
C THR A 243 -6.87 -14.72 -14.14
N THR A 244 -6.30 -15.13 -15.28
CA THR A 244 -4.93 -15.68 -15.34
C THR A 244 -3.91 -14.61 -15.68
N THR A 245 -4.21 -13.75 -16.67
CA THR A 245 -3.27 -12.73 -17.14
C THR A 245 -3.94 -11.38 -17.35
N VAL A 246 -3.20 -10.31 -17.05
CA VAL A 246 -3.61 -8.92 -17.29
C VAL A 246 -2.47 -8.15 -17.96
N GLN A 247 -2.81 -7.40 -19.00
CA GLN A 247 -1.93 -6.42 -19.63
C GLN A 247 -2.62 -5.07 -19.69
N LEU A 248 -1.87 -3.99 -19.44
CA LEU A 248 -2.30 -2.62 -19.62
C LEU A 248 -1.70 -2.05 -20.91
N ILE A 249 -2.54 -1.37 -21.68
CA ILE A 249 -2.15 -0.56 -22.84
C ILE A 249 -2.61 0.86 -22.53
N LEU A 250 -1.67 1.81 -22.50
CA LEU A 250 -1.91 3.23 -22.36
C LEU A 250 -1.68 3.90 -23.71
N GLN A 251 -2.60 4.75 -24.14
CA GLN A 251 -2.52 5.44 -25.42
C GLN A 251 -2.84 6.91 -25.25
N PHE A 252 -2.18 7.75 -26.03
CA PHE A 252 -2.40 9.18 -25.96
C PHE A 252 -1.99 9.87 -27.26
N GLU A 253 -2.65 10.98 -27.51
CA GLU A 253 -2.35 11.94 -28.57
C GLU A 253 -2.32 13.32 -27.92
N GLN A 254 -1.37 14.14 -28.30
CA GLN A 254 -1.28 15.49 -27.82
C GLN A 254 -0.51 16.33 -28.81
N ASN A 255 -0.99 17.53 -29.07
CA ASN A 255 -0.33 18.50 -29.93
C ASN A 255 -0.31 19.87 -29.27
N GLY A 256 0.63 20.72 -29.69
CA GLY A 256 0.74 22.07 -29.16
C GLY A 256 1.80 22.21 -28.08
N GLN A 257 2.42 23.40 -28.09
CA GLN A 257 3.67 23.64 -27.37
C GLN A 257 3.48 23.96 -25.88
N ASP A 258 2.36 24.45 -25.38
CA ASP A 258 2.26 24.84 -23.95
C ASP A 258 1.64 23.77 -23.06
N ASP A 259 1.11 22.71 -23.68
CA ASP A 259 0.22 21.77 -23.04
C ASP A 259 0.98 20.48 -22.73
N VAL A 260 0.79 19.95 -21.52
CA VAL A 260 1.55 18.79 -21.04
C VAL A 260 0.66 17.85 -20.24
N PHE A 261 1.00 16.57 -20.24
CA PHE A 261 0.41 15.60 -19.32
C PHE A 261 1.42 14.52 -19.00
N GLY A 262 1.21 13.88 -17.85
CA GLY A 262 2.08 12.84 -17.36
C GLY A 262 1.34 11.73 -16.65
N PHE A 263 2.05 10.61 -16.51
CA PHE A 263 1.53 9.41 -15.87
C PHE A 263 2.56 8.77 -14.97
N ASP A 264 2.09 8.23 -13.85
CA ASP A 264 2.97 7.62 -12.85
C ASP A 264 2.26 6.51 -12.04
N ASN A 265 3.00 5.85 -11.16
CA ASN A 265 2.52 4.92 -10.13
C ASN A 265 1.64 3.77 -10.67
N PHE A 266 1.99 3.24 -11.85
CA PHE A 266 1.33 2.06 -12.40
C PHE A 266 1.55 0.87 -11.49
N ARG A 267 0.47 0.19 -11.10
CA ARG A 267 0.51 -0.92 -10.16
C ARG A 267 -0.59 -1.94 -10.38
N ILE A 268 -0.25 -3.20 -10.13
CA ILE A 268 -1.20 -4.31 -9.94
C ILE A 268 -1.11 -4.83 -8.50
N PHE A 269 -2.24 -4.92 -7.81
CA PHE A 269 -2.31 -5.43 -6.43
C PHE A 269 -3.54 -6.32 -6.24
N GLU A 270 -3.45 -7.29 -5.33
CA GLU A 270 -4.59 -8.17 -4.98
C GLU A 270 -5.67 -7.39 -4.20
N ASN A 271 -6.93 -7.76 -4.42
CA ASN A 271 -8.10 -7.14 -3.77
C ASN A 271 -8.35 -7.63 -2.34
#